data_AF-A0A257HTI1-F1
#
_entry.id   AF-A0A257HTI1-F1
#
_cell.length_a   1.000
_cell.length_b   1.000
_cell.length_c   1.000
_cell.angle_alpha   90.00
_cell.angle_beta   90.00
_cell.angle_gamma   90.00
#
_symmetry.space_group_name_H-M   'P 1'
#
loop_
_entity.id
_entity.type
_entity.pdbx_description
1 polymer ?
#
loop_
_entity_poly.entity_id
_entity_poly.type
_entity_poly.pdbx_seq_one_letter_code
_entity_poly.pdbx_strand_id
1 'polypeptide(L)'
;MEPTLNDPIDQSWTYLKKLIFRISAIYFLFLFEPWNYLQQIPGSNYVLKYWFQLLDAIVQGLNKYWFHIKDELVYPNGSGDTSFGWAQQFSMLVLAPIVGVIWSLLDRKTKTFEQWDYWLRIFVRYSIASVAFTYGILKVFPLQMPYPLLSQMATPLGDFLPMRFSWMFIGYSHPYETFSGTLEVLAALLLFNRKTVNMGIFMCCGIFLNVMMLNLCYDIPVKIYSINLFLASIFLLLNDAKRMFAFFVLNQPVGINLSWDWIPNQKWKKIGRWVVKSVFFIVFFGIPFYQAYDSYQQEKNVASFKPLPTGVYDVTSFVRNKDTVPALVSDTIRWQNLIMEKGHLGSVGSKDNQFRQLYGRGYFNIQEDSTSKQLEFRKSRSDSLPFARFKYLTKDSSIYLWGKLKTDSLHIVLKKSKRHFQLSENQFHWLSEANR
;
A
#
# COMPACT_ATOMS: atom_id res chain seq x y z
N MET A 1 22.68 28.66 35.79
CA MET A 1 22.23 29.66 34.80
C MET A 1 21.63 28.89 33.65
N GLU A 2 20.30 28.91 33.55
CA GLU A 2 19.54 28.26 32.48
C GLU A 2 19.73 29.06 31.18
N PRO A 3 19.88 28.42 30.00
CA PRO A 3 19.59 29.11 28.75
C PRO A 3 18.07 29.20 28.64
N THR A 4 17.50 30.21 29.28
CA THR A 4 16.16 30.73 28.95
C THR A 4 16.21 31.22 27.50
N LEU A 5 15.13 31.01 26.74
CA LEU A 5 14.84 31.70 25.47
C LEU A 5 14.62 33.21 25.71
N ASN A 6 15.59 33.87 26.34
CA ASN A 6 15.63 35.31 26.59
C ASN A 6 16.89 35.89 25.93
N ASP A 7 16.96 35.67 24.63
CA ASP A 7 17.29 36.75 23.70
C ASP A 7 16.57 36.42 22.40
N PRO A 8 15.45 37.12 22.07
CA PRO A 8 14.92 37.02 20.75
C PRO A 8 15.96 37.69 19.85
N ILE A 9 16.64 36.91 19.01
CA ILE A 9 16.97 37.45 17.70
C ILE A 9 15.59 37.77 17.10
N ASP A 10 15.20 39.03 17.22
CA ASP A 10 13.96 39.62 16.71
C ASP A 10 14.02 39.63 15.18
N GLN A 11 14.09 38.44 14.58
CA GLN A 11 13.73 38.24 13.19
C GLN A 11 12.23 37.99 13.18
N SER A 12 11.47 39.08 13.34
CA SER A 12 10.06 39.09 13.04
C SER A 12 9.84 38.38 11.69
N TRP A 13 9.06 37.30 11.69
CA TRP A 13 8.83 36.54 10.46
C TRP A 13 8.29 37.47 9.37
N THR A 14 8.91 37.42 8.19
CA THR A 14 8.40 38.14 7.02
C THR A 14 6.96 37.69 6.72
N TYR A 15 6.15 38.59 6.14
CA TYR A 15 4.78 38.28 5.76
C TYR A 15 4.67 37.03 4.88
N LEU A 16 5.62 36.87 3.95
CA LEU A 16 5.71 35.71 3.08
C LEU A 16 5.94 34.42 3.89
N LYS A 17 6.84 34.43 4.87
CA LYS A 17 7.12 33.25 5.70
C LYS A 17 5.90 32.84 6.54
N LYS A 18 5.16 33.82 7.08
CA LYS A 18 3.90 33.57 7.81
C LYS A 18 2.83 32.98 6.90
N LEU A 19 2.69 33.50 5.69
CA LEU A 19 1.73 32.98 4.71
C LEU A 19 2.07 31.55 4.30
N ILE A 20 3.33 31.26 3.95
CA ILE A 20 3.79 29.91 3.62
C ILE A 20 3.50 28.95 4.76
N PHE A 21 3.83 29.30 6.00
CA PHE A 21 3.51 28.47 7.16
C PHE A 21 2.01 28.15 7.26
N ARG A 22 1.13 29.15 7.10
CA ARG A 22 -0.33 28.95 7.19
C ARG A 22 -0.83 28.01 6.10
N ILE A 23 -0.39 28.23 4.86
CA ILE A 23 -0.74 27.38 3.72
C ILE A 23 -0.26 25.94 3.97
N SER A 24 1.00 25.77 4.38
CA SER A 24 1.56 24.45 4.70
C SER A 24 0.83 23.78 5.86
N ALA A 25 0.47 24.52 6.91
CA ALA A 25 -0.26 23.99 8.05
C ALA A 25 -1.63 23.42 7.62
N ILE A 26 -2.38 24.19 6.83
CA ILE A 26 -3.68 23.76 6.30
C ILE A 26 -3.48 22.55 5.37
N TYR A 27 -2.53 22.63 4.44
CA TYR A 27 -2.24 21.58 3.49
C TYR A 27 -1.89 20.25 4.17
N PHE A 28 -0.97 20.26 5.13
CA PHE A 28 -0.56 19.02 5.81
C PHE A 28 -1.64 18.46 6.74
N LEU A 29 -2.48 19.31 7.35
CA LEU A 29 -3.65 18.85 8.10
C LEU A 29 -4.64 18.11 7.19
N PHE A 30 -4.90 18.65 5.99
CA PHE A 30 -5.72 17.97 4.98
C PHE A 30 -5.06 16.73 4.38
N LEU A 31 -3.75 16.74 4.20
CA LEU A 31 -3.04 15.58 3.64
C LEU A 31 -3.08 14.37 4.57
N PHE A 32 -2.78 14.58 5.86
CA PHE A 32 -2.66 13.47 6.81
C PHE A 32 -3.96 13.12 7.53
N GLU A 33 -5.01 13.93 7.36
CA GLU A 33 -6.38 13.68 7.82
C GLU A 33 -6.45 13.09 9.24
N PRO A 34 -5.94 13.80 10.28
CA PRO A 34 -5.85 13.25 11.64
C PRO A 34 -7.22 12.86 12.22
N TRP A 35 -8.31 13.43 11.69
CA TRP A 35 -9.69 13.07 12.04
C TRP A 35 -10.07 11.64 11.65
N ASN A 36 -9.41 11.01 10.68
CA ASN A 36 -9.69 9.60 10.35
C ASN A 36 -9.37 8.67 11.53
N TYR A 37 -8.36 9.00 12.33
CA TYR A 37 -8.08 8.25 13.57
C TYR A 37 -9.15 8.45 14.63
N LEU A 38 -9.85 9.60 14.62
CA LEU A 38 -10.94 9.86 15.55
C LEU A 38 -12.17 9.00 15.25
N GLN A 39 -12.35 8.48 14.03
CA GLN A 39 -13.46 7.59 13.67
C GLN A 39 -13.49 6.29 14.50
N GLN A 40 -12.34 5.90 15.07
CA GLN A 40 -12.21 4.75 15.96
C GLN A 40 -12.80 5.01 17.37
N ILE A 41 -13.08 6.27 17.71
CA ILE A 41 -13.68 6.65 18.99
C ILE A 41 -15.20 6.51 18.89
N PRO A 42 -15.85 5.73 19.78
CA PRO A 42 -17.31 5.60 19.78
C PRO A 42 -18.02 6.97 19.80
N GLY A 43 -18.96 7.17 18.87
CA GLY A 43 -19.76 8.40 18.77
C GLY A 43 -19.16 9.54 17.96
N SER A 44 -17.87 9.51 17.59
CA SER A 44 -17.25 10.55 16.77
C SER A 44 -17.84 10.62 15.35
N ASN A 45 -18.32 9.50 14.84
CA ASN A 45 -18.91 9.37 13.51
C ASN A 45 -20.16 10.24 13.30
N TYR A 46 -20.91 10.56 14.37
CA TYR A 46 -22.06 11.46 14.28
C TYR A 46 -21.67 12.88 13.87
N VAL A 47 -20.47 13.33 14.26
CA VAL A 47 -19.95 14.66 13.93
C VAL A 47 -19.15 14.60 12.62
N LEU A 48 -18.27 13.61 12.50
CA LEU A 48 -17.36 13.48 11.37
C LEU A 48 -18.09 13.25 10.04
N LYS A 49 -19.29 12.65 10.07
CA LYS A 49 -20.13 12.50 8.87
C LYS A 49 -20.38 13.84 8.16
N TYR A 50 -20.71 14.89 8.91
CA TYR A 50 -20.99 16.21 8.31
C TYR A 50 -19.72 16.85 7.74
N TRP A 51 -18.58 16.62 8.39
CA TRP A 51 -17.28 17.04 7.88
C TRP A 51 -16.97 16.37 6.53
N PHE A 52 -17.12 15.04 6.43
CA PHE A 52 -16.89 14.33 5.18
C PHE A 52 -17.87 14.71 4.07
N GLN A 53 -19.15 14.95 4.41
CA GLN A 53 -20.14 15.45 3.45
C GLN A 53 -19.78 16.84 2.92
N LEU A 54 -19.26 17.72 3.78
CA LEU A 54 -18.80 19.05 3.36
C LEU A 54 -17.61 18.93 2.40
N LEU A 55 -16.61 18.12 2.75
CA LEU A 55 -15.45 17.91 1.88
C LEU A 55 -15.85 17.31 0.53
N ASP A 56 -16.72 16.31 0.54
CA ASP A 56 -17.26 15.71 -0.68
C ASP A 56 -17.97 16.75 -1.56
N ALA A 57 -18.86 17.56 -0.97
CA ALA A 57 -19.57 18.61 -1.70
C ALA A 57 -18.63 19.67 -2.28
N ILE A 58 -17.56 20.03 -1.57
CA ILE A 58 -16.54 20.96 -2.06
C ILE A 58 -15.78 20.33 -3.24
N VAL A 59 -15.34 19.09 -3.13
CA VAL A 59 -14.61 18.38 -4.19
C VAL A 59 -15.47 18.21 -5.44
N GLN A 60 -16.71 17.74 -5.26
CA GLN A 60 -17.65 17.58 -6.37
C GLN A 60 -18.01 18.93 -7.01
N GLY A 61 -18.24 19.97 -6.21
CA GLY A 61 -18.53 21.31 -6.70
C GLY A 61 -17.36 21.90 -7.51
N LEU A 62 -16.14 21.85 -6.97
CA LEU A 62 -14.96 22.32 -7.68
C LEU A 62 -14.68 21.52 -8.95
N ASN A 63 -14.90 20.20 -8.94
CA ASN A 63 -14.79 19.41 -10.17
C ASN A 63 -15.85 19.81 -11.21
N LYS A 64 -17.11 19.98 -10.78
CA LYS A 64 -18.23 20.32 -11.66
C LYS A 64 -18.08 21.68 -12.33
N TYR A 65 -17.58 22.68 -11.61
CA TYR A 65 -17.54 24.07 -12.08
C TYR A 65 -16.15 24.53 -12.55
N TRP A 66 -15.07 23.83 -12.18
CA TRP A 66 -13.72 24.32 -12.46
C TRP A 66 -12.76 23.27 -13.02
N PHE A 67 -12.60 22.11 -12.39
CA PHE A 67 -11.54 21.17 -12.78
C PHE A 67 -11.91 20.25 -13.95
N HIS A 68 -13.17 19.83 -14.05
CA HIS A 68 -13.68 18.96 -15.10
C HIS A 68 -12.83 17.70 -15.36
N ILE A 69 -12.36 17.03 -14.30
CA ILE A 69 -11.48 15.84 -14.41
C ILE A 69 -12.22 14.68 -15.08
N LYS A 70 -13.45 14.42 -14.60
CA LYS A 70 -14.43 13.47 -15.16
C LYS A 70 -15.83 13.95 -14.79
N ASP A 71 -16.81 13.57 -15.62
CA ASP A 71 -18.23 13.84 -15.35
C ASP A 71 -18.71 13.10 -14.11
N GLU A 72 -18.35 11.82 -13.98
CA GLU A 72 -18.58 11.01 -12.80
C GLU A 72 -17.25 10.67 -12.12
N LEU A 73 -17.13 11.07 -10.86
CA LEU A 73 -15.94 10.82 -10.06
C LEU A 73 -16.01 9.41 -9.45
N VAL A 74 -14.95 8.64 -9.66
CA VAL A 74 -14.79 7.30 -9.09
C VAL A 74 -14.12 7.46 -7.72
N TYR A 75 -14.79 6.98 -6.68
CA TYR A 75 -14.25 6.97 -5.32
C TYR A 75 -13.14 5.93 -5.14
N PRO A 76 -12.27 6.09 -4.12
CA PRO A 76 -11.25 5.10 -3.80
C PRO A 76 -11.83 3.67 -3.70
N ASN A 77 -11.28 2.75 -4.49
CA ASN A 77 -11.78 1.38 -4.65
C ASN A 77 -10.65 0.33 -4.53
N GLY A 78 -9.60 0.67 -3.80
CA GLY A 78 -8.32 -0.05 -3.76
C GLY A 78 -7.21 0.62 -4.58
N SER A 79 -7.56 1.58 -5.44
CA SER A 79 -6.64 2.58 -6.01
C SER A 79 -6.63 3.86 -5.15
N GLY A 80 -5.45 4.44 -4.95
CA GLY A 80 -5.28 5.79 -4.41
C GLY A 80 -5.29 6.89 -5.49
N ASP A 81 -5.23 6.52 -6.77
CA ASP A 81 -5.19 7.44 -7.91
C ASP A 81 -6.51 7.39 -8.72
N THR A 82 -7.63 7.61 -8.04
CA THR A 82 -8.95 7.69 -8.70
C THR A 82 -9.26 9.10 -9.19
N SER A 83 -10.27 9.27 -10.05
CA SER A 83 -10.67 10.61 -10.50
C SER A 83 -11.15 11.47 -9.32
N PHE A 84 -11.82 10.88 -8.32
CA PHE A 84 -12.13 11.58 -7.08
C PHE A 84 -10.86 11.98 -6.32
N GLY A 85 -9.87 11.07 -6.19
CA GLY A 85 -8.61 11.37 -5.51
C GLY A 85 -7.86 12.54 -6.13
N TRP A 86 -7.79 12.62 -7.46
CA TRP A 86 -7.21 13.76 -8.18
C TRP A 86 -8.01 15.05 -7.99
N ALA A 87 -9.35 14.98 -8.03
CA ALA A 87 -10.21 16.14 -7.75
C ALA A 87 -9.98 16.66 -6.33
N GLN A 88 -9.93 15.75 -5.35
CA GLN A 88 -9.63 16.07 -3.96
C GLN A 88 -8.26 16.73 -3.80
N GLN A 89 -7.22 16.19 -4.45
CA GLN A 89 -5.88 16.76 -4.42
C GLN A 89 -5.84 18.18 -5.00
N PHE A 90 -6.49 18.44 -6.14
CA PHE A 90 -6.58 19.78 -6.70
C PHE A 90 -7.41 20.74 -5.84
N SER A 91 -8.50 20.26 -5.25
CA SER A 91 -9.26 21.04 -4.26
C SER A 91 -8.37 21.46 -3.09
N MET A 92 -7.54 20.56 -2.54
CA MET A 92 -6.61 20.90 -1.46
C MET A 92 -5.57 21.95 -1.88
N LEU A 93 -5.02 21.84 -3.10
CA LEU A 93 -4.05 22.81 -3.63
C LEU A 93 -4.64 24.21 -3.86
N VAL A 94 -5.96 24.32 -4.05
CA VAL A 94 -6.69 25.59 -4.14
C VAL A 94 -7.08 26.11 -2.76
N LEU A 95 -7.68 25.26 -1.93
CA LEU A 95 -8.26 25.65 -0.65
C LEU A 95 -7.20 26.05 0.37
N ALA A 96 -6.05 25.36 0.41
CA ALA A 96 -5.00 25.69 1.37
C ALA A 96 -4.45 27.13 1.20
N PRO A 97 -4.15 27.61 -0.03
CA PRO A 97 -3.87 29.02 -0.29
C PRO A 97 -5.00 29.97 0.13
N ILE A 98 -6.25 29.70 -0.27
CA ILE A 98 -7.39 30.57 0.03
C ILE A 98 -7.58 30.72 1.54
N VAL A 99 -7.64 29.59 2.26
CA VAL A 99 -7.81 29.58 3.72
C VAL A 99 -6.58 30.19 4.41
N GLY A 100 -5.38 29.99 3.88
CA GLY A 100 -4.15 30.60 4.39
C GLY A 100 -4.12 32.12 4.25
N VAL A 101 -4.64 32.66 3.14
CA VAL A 101 -4.81 34.10 2.92
C VAL A 101 -5.89 34.65 3.86
N ILE A 102 -7.04 34.00 3.97
CA ILE A 102 -8.11 34.40 4.91
C ILE A 102 -7.57 34.44 6.34
N TRP A 103 -6.88 33.39 6.76
CA TRP A 103 -6.21 33.35 8.07
C TRP A 103 -5.22 34.51 8.22
N SER A 104 -4.47 34.85 7.17
CA SER A 104 -3.53 35.97 7.22
C SER A 104 -4.20 37.33 7.38
N LEU A 105 -5.40 37.51 6.82
CA LEU A 105 -6.17 38.75 6.94
C LEU A 105 -6.79 38.91 8.34
N LEU A 106 -7.27 37.81 8.91
CA LEU A 106 -7.93 37.77 10.22
C LEU A 106 -6.93 37.82 11.38
N ASP A 107 -5.82 37.10 11.28
CA ASP A 107 -4.82 37.00 12.33
C ASP A 107 -3.64 37.95 12.08
N ARG A 108 -3.81 39.19 12.54
CA ARG A 108 -2.78 40.24 12.47
C ARG A 108 -1.90 40.34 13.73
N LYS A 109 -2.28 39.66 14.82
CA LYS A 109 -1.69 39.88 16.15
C LYS A 109 -0.81 38.73 16.64
N THR A 110 -0.85 37.54 16.03
CA THR A 110 -0.05 36.41 16.49
C THR A 110 1.45 36.68 16.32
N LYS A 111 2.18 36.54 17.44
CA LYS A 111 3.63 36.74 17.51
C LYS A 111 4.41 35.42 17.69
N THR A 112 3.75 34.30 17.94
CA THR A 112 4.38 33.02 18.31
C THR A 112 4.50 32.02 17.15
N PHE A 113 4.84 32.50 15.94
CA PHE A 113 4.90 31.64 14.74
C PHE A 113 5.98 30.55 14.83
N GLU A 114 7.06 30.81 15.57
CA GLU A 114 8.14 29.84 15.81
C GLU A 114 7.63 28.60 16.55
N GLN A 115 6.73 28.80 17.52
CA GLN A 115 6.13 27.70 18.28
C GLN A 115 5.17 26.90 17.41
N TRP A 116 4.35 27.58 16.61
CA TRP A 116 3.40 26.92 15.71
C TRP A 116 4.11 26.14 14.59
N ASP A 117 5.17 26.70 14.02
CA ASP A 117 6.02 26.01 13.04
C ASP A 117 6.73 24.78 13.64
N TYR A 118 7.17 24.86 14.90
CA TYR A 118 7.70 23.71 15.63
C TYR A 118 6.66 22.57 15.73
N TRP A 119 5.43 22.89 16.12
CA TRP A 119 4.35 21.91 16.22
C TRP A 119 3.94 21.32 14.86
N LEU A 120 3.89 22.15 13.81
CA LEU A 120 3.64 21.67 12.46
C LEU A 120 4.72 20.68 12.01
N ARG A 121 6.00 21.00 12.23
CA ARG A 121 7.11 20.08 11.91
C ARG A 121 7.05 18.79 12.70
N ILE A 122 6.69 18.85 13.99
CA ILE A 122 6.42 17.63 14.78
C ILE A 122 5.30 16.81 14.14
N PHE A 123 4.18 17.45 13.81
CA PHE A 123 3.03 16.76 13.21
C PHE A 123 3.43 16.06 11.92
N VAL A 124 4.02 16.79 10.96
CA VAL A 124 4.48 16.22 9.68
C VAL A 124 5.49 15.10 9.90
N ARG A 125 6.46 15.30 10.79
CA ARG A 125 7.49 14.30 11.13
C ARG A 125 6.90 12.99 11.63
N TYR A 126 5.99 13.06 12.61
CA TYR A 126 5.40 11.85 13.17
C TYR A 126 4.43 11.19 12.18
N SER A 127 3.71 11.97 11.36
CA SER A 127 2.88 11.41 10.29
C SER A 127 3.71 10.65 9.26
N ILE A 128 4.82 11.22 8.76
CA ILE A 128 5.73 10.53 7.84
C ILE A 128 6.34 9.29 8.50
N ALA A 129 6.74 9.38 9.78
CA ALA A 129 7.29 8.25 10.51
C ALA A 129 6.29 7.08 10.62
N SER A 130 5.02 7.37 10.93
CA SER A 130 3.97 6.35 10.98
C SER A 130 3.76 5.68 9.62
N VAL A 131 3.77 6.46 8.54
CA VAL A 131 3.59 5.94 7.18
C VAL A 131 4.79 5.08 6.76
N ALA A 132 6.01 5.60 6.93
CA ALA A 132 7.25 4.87 6.66
C ALA A 132 7.30 3.55 7.44
N PHE A 133 6.92 3.56 8.72
CA PHE A 133 6.90 2.34 9.52
C PHE A 133 5.85 1.34 9.02
N THR A 134 4.62 1.80 8.73
CA THR A 134 3.52 0.91 8.33
C THR A 134 3.81 0.22 6.99
N TYR A 135 4.28 0.95 5.97
CA TYR A 135 4.68 0.33 4.71
C TYR A 135 5.96 -0.50 4.86
N GLY A 136 6.95 0.03 5.61
CA GLY A 136 8.22 -0.64 5.83
C GLY A 136 8.05 -1.99 6.52
N ILE A 137 7.21 -2.07 7.56
CA ILE A 137 7.03 -3.33 8.31
C ILE A 137 6.30 -4.40 7.50
N LEU A 138 5.37 -4.01 6.61
CA LEU A 138 4.75 -4.94 5.68
C LEU A 138 5.79 -5.54 4.72
N LYS A 139 6.72 -4.72 4.21
CA LYS A 139 7.84 -5.19 3.37
C LYS A 139 8.86 -6.04 4.13
N VAL A 140 9.08 -5.78 5.43
CA VAL A 140 9.95 -6.61 6.27
C VAL A 140 9.40 -8.03 6.43
N PHE A 141 8.08 -8.20 6.39
CA PHE A 141 7.40 -9.50 6.43
C PHE A 141 6.98 -10.05 5.05
N PRO A 142 7.67 -9.67 3.97
CA PRO A 142 7.21 -9.81 2.56
C PRO A 142 5.70 -9.84 2.30
N LEU A 143 4.93 -8.95 2.93
CA LEU A 143 3.46 -8.89 2.81
C LEU A 143 2.98 -7.85 1.80
N GLN A 144 3.82 -6.87 1.44
CA GLN A 144 3.38 -5.80 0.56
C GLN A 144 3.36 -6.27 -0.90
N MET A 145 4.42 -6.94 -1.35
CA MET A 145 4.52 -7.51 -2.69
C MET A 145 4.70 -9.03 -2.58
N PRO A 146 3.63 -9.82 -2.47
CA PRO A 146 3.76 -11.27 -2.27
C PRO A 146 4.47 -11.95 -3.44
N TYR A 147 5.13 -13.07 -3.16
CA TYR A 147 5.80 -13.90 -4.17
C TYR A 147 4.85 -14.24 -5.33
N PRO A 148 5.32 -14.20 -6.60
CA PRO A 148 4.48 -14.49 -7.75
C PRO A 148 3.79 -15.86 -7.66
N LEU A 149 2.48 -15.87 -7.91
CA LEU A 149 1.68 -17.09 -7.96
C LEU A 149 2.07 -17.95 -9.18
N LEU A 150 1.86 -19.28 -9.12
CA LEU A 150 2.09 -20.15 -10.28
C LEU A 150 1.24 -19.72 -11.48
N SER A 151 0.04 -19.23 -11.21
CA SER A 151 -0.89 -18.68 -12.19
C SER A 151 -0.33 -17.45 -12.90
N GLN A 152 0.45 -16.63 -12.19
CA GLN A 152 1.15 -15.48 -12.77
C GLN A 152 2.38 -15.94 -13.56
N MET A 153 3.13 -16.93 -13.08
CA MET A 153 4.25 -17.51 -13.85
C MET A 153 3.79 -18.18 -15.15
N ALA A 154 2.54 -18.65 -15.20
CA ALA A 154 1.91 -19.20 -16.40
C ALA A 154 1.37 -18.14 -17.37
N THR A 155 1.34 -16.87 -16.98
CA THR A 155 0.88 -15.76 -17.81
C THR A 155 2.02 -15.26 -18.70
N PRO A 156 1.79 -15.03 -20.02
CA PRO A 156 2.76 -14.39 -20.88
C PRO A 156 3.19 -13.01 -20.35
N LEU A 157 4.49 -12.72 -20.42
CA LEU A 157 5.05 -11.47 -19.87
C LEU A 157 4.35 -10.22 -20.42
N GLY A 158 4.06 -10.20 -21.72
CA GLY A 158 3.43 -9.08 -22.41
C GLY A 158 1.96 -8.83 -22.03
N ASP A 159 1.30 -9.77 -21.36
CA ASP A 159 -0.10 -9.62 -20.93
C ASP A 159 -0.22 -8.90 -19.58
N PHE A 160 0.88 -8.71 -18.85
CA PHE A 160 0.87 -8.02 -17.58
C PHE A 160 0.75 -6.51 -17.72
N LEU A 161 -0.08 -5.91 -16.86
CA LEU A 161 -0.07 -4.46 -16.64
C LEU A 161 1.24 -4.04 -15.95
N PRO A 162 1.76 -2.83 -16.21
CA PRO A 162 3.03 -2.34 -15.63
C PRO A 162 3.10 -2.44 -14.10
N MET A 163 2.00 -2.12 -13.42
CA MET A 163 1.88 -2.24 -11.96
C MET A 163 2.06 -3.68 -11.48
N ARG A 164 1.41 -4.64 -12.15
CA ARG A 164 1.50 -6.06 -11.76
C ARG A 164 2.90 -6.61 -11.99
N PHE A 165 3.50 -6.23 -13.12
CA PHE A 165 4.85 -6.63 -13.47
C PHE A 165 5.88 -6.12 -12.44
N SER A 166 5.84 -4.82 -12.10
CA SER A 166 6.74 -4.25 -11.09
C SER A 166 6.56 -4.87 -9.69
N TRP A 167 5.32 -5.17 -9.31
CA TRP A 167 5.03 -5.90 -8.06
C TRP A 167 5.63 -7.30 -8.07
N MET A 168 5.49 -8.04 -9.17
CA MET A 168 6.11 -9.36 -9.30
C MET A 168 7.63 -9.29 -9.28
N PHE A 169 8.23 -8.26 -9.88
CA PHE A 169 9.68 -8.06 -9.87
C PHE A 169 10.22 -7.90 -8.45
N ILE A 170 9.59 -7.06 -7.63
CA ILE A 170 9.98 -6.86 -6.22
C ILE A 170 9.65 -8.11 -5.40
N GLY A 171 8.41 -8.60 -5.48
CA GLY A 171 7.92 -9.71 -4.68
C GLY A 171 8.58 -11.05 -4.98
N TYR A 172 9.15 -11.21 -6.18
CA TYR A 172 9.99 -12.36 -6.49
C TYR A 172 11.20 -12.46 -5.55
N SER A 173 11.77 -11.32 -5.15
CA SER A 173 12.93 -11.26 -4.26
C SER A 173 12.54 -10.80 -2.86
N HIS A 174 12.09 -11.75 -2.02
CA HIS A 174 11.85 -11.49 -0.60
C HIS A 174 13.03 -10.80 0.11
N PRO A 175 14.32 -11.13 -0.15
CA PRO A 175 15.43 -10.41 0.44
C PRO A 175 15.47 -8.93 0.04
N TYR A 176 15.18 -8.61 -1.22
CA TYR A 176 15.16 -7.23 -1.70
C TYR A 176 13.97 -6.44 -1.11
N GLU A 177 12.78 -7.04 -1.05
CA GLU A 177 11.62 -6.43 -0.39
C GLU A 177 11.91 -6.17 1.10
N THR A 178 12.44 -7.17 1.81
CA THR A 178 12.82 -7.06 3.23
C THR A 178 13.88 -5.96 3.43
N PHE A 179 14.87 -5.88 2.55
CA PHE A 179 15.90 -4.83 2.58
C PHE A 179 15.27 -3.44 2.41
N SER A 180 14.43 -3.24 1.38
CA SER A 180 13.72 -1.98 1.17
C SER A 180 12.84 -1.60 2.38
N GLY A 181 12.10 -2.57 2.93
CA GLY A 181 11.30 -2.38 4.14
C GLY A 181 12.11 -2.01 5.37
N THR A 182 13.28 -2.63 5.54
CA THR A 182 14.19 -2.33 6.65
C THR A 182 14.68 -0.88 6.59
N LEU A 183 14.99 -0.36 5.39
CA LEU A 183 15.37 1.05 5.23
C LEU A 183 14.23 2.00 5.61
N GLU A 184 12.99 1.67 5.26
CA GLU A 184 11.78 2.42 5.65
C GLU A 184 11.54 2.41 7.17
N VAL A 185 11.63 1.24 7.80
CA VAL A 185 11.52 1.09 9.26
C VAL A 185 12.63 1.86 9.96
N LEU A 186 13.88 1.76 9.48
CA LEU A 186 15.01 2.49 10.05
C LEU A 186 14.78 4.00 9.97
N ALA A 187 14.34 4.52 8.82
CA ALA A 187 14.02 5.93 8.67
C ALA A 187 12.94 6.39 9.67
N ALA A 188 11.88 5.59 9.85
CA ALA A 188 10.83 5.88 10.83
C ALA A 188 11.35 5.91 12.28
N LEU A 189 12.21 4.95 12.67
CA LEU A 189 12.82 4.91 14.00
C LEU A 189 13.77 6.10 14.23
N LEU A 190 14.55 6.49 13.22
CA LEU A 190 15.40 7.68 13.27
C LEU A 190 14.56 8.96 13.41
N LEU A 191 13.41 9.04 12.73
CA LEU A 191 12.45 10.12 12.92
C LEU A 191 11.81 10.10 14.31
N PHE A 192 11.77 9.00 15.05
CA PHE A 192 11.19 9.00 16.41
C PHE A 192 12.09 9.69 17.45
N ASN A 193 13.42 9.56 17.30
CA ASN A 193 14.39 10.17 18.22
C ASN A 193 14.84 11.56 17.73
N ARG A 194 14.75 12.57 18.62
CA ARG A 194 15.12 13.97 18.33
C ARG A 194 16.58 14.16 17.89
N LYS A 195 17.49 13.26 18.28
CA LYS A 195 18.92 13.36 17.94
C LYS A 195 19.23 12.87 16.52
N THR A 196 18.35 12.05 15.95
CA THR A 196 18.56 11.37 14.66
C THR A 196 17.62 11.86 13.57
N VAL A 197 16.80 12.89 13.85
CA VAL A 197 15.74 13.38 12.96
C VAL A 197 16.27 13.74 11.59
N ASN A 198 17.38 14.49 11.53
CA ASN A 198 17.90 14.96 10.26
C ASN A 198 18.30 13.78 9.36
N MET A 199 18.95 12.75 9.94
CA MET A 199 19.26 11.51 9.22
C MET A 199 17.99 10.80 8.75
N GLY A 200 16.97 10.71 9.61
CA GLY A 200 15.66 10.15 9.24
C GLY A 200 14.98 10.92 8.10
N ILE A 201 15.00 12.26 8.12
CA ILE A 201 14.45 13.11 7.06
C ILE A 201 15.17 12.85 5.73
N PHE A 202 16.51 12.80 5.72
CA PHE A 202 17.27 12.50 4.51
C PHE A 202 16.93 11.14 3.93
N MET A 203 16.86 10.11 4.79
CA MET A 203 16.46 8.78 4.37
C MET A 203 15.05 8.79 3.78
N CYS A 204 14.08 9.43 4.44
CA CYS A 204 12.72 9.58 3.93
C CYS A 204 12.68 10.30 2.57
N CYS A 205 13.45 11.37 2.37
CA CYS A 205 13.54 12.03 1.07
C CYS A 205 13.99 11.06 -0.03
N GLY A 206 15.05 10.28 0.20
CA GLY A 206 15.55 9.31 -0.79
C GLY A 206 14.57 8.16 -1.04
N ILE A 207 13.99 7.60 0.03
CA ILE A 207 13.04 6.50 -0.02
C ILE A 207 11.76 6.93 -0.74
N PHE A 208 11.13 8.03 -0.33
CA PHE A 208 9.87 8.47 -0.95
C PHE A 208 10.07 9.03 -2.35
N LEU A 209 11.25 9.57 -2.68
CA LEU A 209 11.60 9.87 -4.08
C LEU A 209 11.59 8.59 -4.91
N ASN A 210 12.24 7.51 -4.45
CA ASN A 210 12.26 6.24 -5.16
C ASN A 210 10.85 5.65 -5.30
N VAL A 211 10.06 5.62 -4.23
CA VAL A 211 8.66 5.15 -4.25
C VAL A 211 7.82 5.98 -5.22
N MET A 212 7.95 7.31 -5.20
CA MET A 212 7.25 8.20 -6.12
C MET A 212 7.61 7.89 -7.57
N MET A 213 8.90 7.73 -7.88
CA MET A 213 9.35 7.42 -9.23
C MET A 213 8.86 6.04 -9.69
N LEU A 214 8.89 5.02 -8.83
CA LEU A 214 8.30 3.72 -9.15
C LEU A 214 6.81 3.84 -9.47
N ASN A 215 6.05 4.60 -8.68
CA ASN A 215 4.61 4.76 -8.87
C ASN A 215 4.26 5.50 -10.17
N LEU A 216 5.05 6.51 -10.52
CA LEU A 216 4.89 7.27 -11.76
C LEU A 216 5.29 6.43 -12.98
N CYS A 217 6.45 5.77 -12.95
CA CYS A 217 7.01 5.07 -14.11
C CYS A 217 6.37 3.70 -14.38
N TYR A 218 5.88 2.99 -13.35
CA TYR A 218 5.26 1.66 -13.48
C TYR A 218 3.73 1.70 -13.30
N ASP A 219 3.15 2.88 -13.38
CA ASP A 219 1.72 3.10 -13.22
C ASP A 219 1.10 2.44 -11.97
N ILE A 220 1.80 2.47 -10.84
CA ILE A 220 1.29 1.95 -9.57
C ILE A 220 0.28 2.97 -9.00
N PRO A 221 -0.95 2.56 -8.63
CA PRO A 221 -2.06 3.46 -8.34
C PRO A 221 -2.01 4.08 -6.92
N VAL A 222 -0.87 4.68 -6.56
CA VAL A 222 -0.60 5.41 -5.30
C VAL A 222 0.30 6.64 -5.53
N LYS A 223 0.26 7.23 -6.72
CA LYS A 223 1.04 8.40 -7.15
C LYS A 223 0.75 9.62 -6.27
N ILE A 224 -0.52 9.99 -6.10
CA ILE A 224 -0.92 11.18 -5.31
C ILE A 224 -0.29 11.11 -3.92
N TYR A 225 -0.43 9.97 -3.26
CA TYR A 225 0.06 9.80 -1.89
C TYR A 225 1.59 9.82 -1.83
N SER A 226 2.28 9.10 -2.72
CA SER A 226 3.75 9.08 -2.73
C SER A 226 4.40 10.43 -3.05
N ILE A 227 3.82 11.21 -3.98
CA ILE A 227 4.25 12.59 -4.27
C ILE A 227 4.15 13.43 -3.00
N ASN A 228 3.03 13.32 -2.31
CA ASN A 228 2.78 14.07 -1.09
C ASN A 228 3.74 13.71 0.07
N LEU A 229 4.08 12.43 0.24
CA LEU A 229 5.07 12.00 1.23
C LEU A 229 6.46 12.53 0.91
N PHE A 230 6.83 12.54 -0.38
CA PHE A 230 8.08 13.16 -0.82
C PHE A 230 8.08 14.67 -0.56
N LEU A 231 7.00 15.39 -0.91
CA LEU A 231 6.87 16.82 -0.63
C LEU A 231 6.88 17.14 0.88
N ALA A 232 6.26 16.30 1.70
CA ALA A 232 6.28 16.44 3.16
C ALA A 232 7.70 16.23 3.72
N SER A 233 8.47 15.29 3.14
CA SER A 233 9.87 15.06 3.51
C SER A 233 10.75 16.25 3.08
N ILE A 234 10.54 16.77 1.87
CA ILE A 234 11.20 17.98 1.38
C ILE A 234 10.86 19.19 2.26
N PHE A 235 9.61 19.36 2.67
CA PHE A 235 9.21 20.42 3.59
C PHE A 235 10.01 20.40 4.90
N LEU A 236 10.20 19.21 5.49
CA LEU A 236 11.03 19.07 6.69
C LEU A 236 12.51 19.35 6.39
N LEU A 237 13.03 18.87 5.26
CA LEU A 237 14.41 19.08 4.85
C LEU A 237 14.73 20.56 4.58
N LEU A 238 13.81 21.31 3.98
CA LEU A 238 13.96 22.73 3.67
C LEU A 238 14.20 23.59 4.91
N ASN A 239 13.70 23.16 6.06
CA ASN A 239 13.93 23.87 7.32
C ASN A 239 15.42 23.89 7.74
N ASP A 240 16.16 22.82 7.42
CA ASP A 240 17.59 22.70 7.67
C ASP A 240 18.45 22.87 6.40
N ALA A 241 17.86 23.18 5.25
CA ALA A 241 18.56 23.17 3.95
C ALA A 241 19.80 24.07 3.92
N LYS A 242 19.75 25.28 4.51
CA LYS A 242 20.92 26.17 4.57
C LYS A 242 22.10 25.52 5.28
N ARG A 243 21.84 24.86 6.40
CA ARG A 243 22.84 24.15 7.20
C ARG A 243 23.38 22.95 6.44
N MET A 244 22.49 22.20 5.79
CA MET A 244 22.87 21.02 5.02
C MET A 244 23.71 21.39 3.79
N PHE A 245 23.34 22.46 3.09
CA PHE A 245 24.11 23.00 1.97
C PHE A 245 25.49 23.50 2.44
N ALA A 246 25.55 24.23 3.55
CA ALA A 246 26.80 24.68 4.13
C ALA A 246 27.72 23.49 4.46
N PHE A 247 27.19 22.44 5.08
CA PHE A 247 27.96 21.25 5.44
C PHE A 247 28.41 20.43 4.22
N PHE A 248 27.49 20.02 3.35
CA PHE A 248 27.79 19.08 2.27
C PHE A 248 28.40 19.73 1.02
N VAL A 249 27.99 20.95 0.69
CA VAL A 249 28.38 21.62 -0.56
C VAL A 249 29.49 22.63 -0.31
N LEU A 250 29.33 23.48 0.70
CA LEU A 250 30.34 24.51 1.02
C LEU A 250 31.46 23.98 1.93
N ASN A 251 31.35 22.75 2.43
CA ASN A 251 32.28 22.13 3.38
C ASN A 251 32.58 23.01 4.60
N GLN A 252 31.55 23.70 5.10
CA GLN A 252 31.65 24.62 6.24
C GLN A 252 31.22 23.93 7.54
N PRO A 253 31.86 24.26 8.68
CA PRO A 253 31.43 23.77 9.97
C PRO A 253 30.04 24.31 10.31
N VAL A 254 29.17 23.44 10.83
CA VAL A 254 27.80 23.80 11.22
C VAL A 254 27.63 23.56 12.72
N GLY A 255 27.09 24.55 13.43
CA GLY A 255 26.81 24.45 14.87
C GLY A 255 25.70 23.46 15.23
N ILE A 256 25.41 23.30 16.52
CA ILE A 256 24.39 22.32 17.01
C ILE A 256 22.99 22.68 16.49
N ASN A 257 22.15 21.66 16.21
CA ASN A 257 20.75 21.87 15.87
C ASN A 257 19.83 21.80 17.07
N LEU A 258 19.33 22.95 17.50
CA LEU A 258 18.38 23.08 18.60
C LEU A 258 16.92 23.14 18.11
N SER A 259 16.67 23.02 16.81
CA SER A 259 15.33 23.12 16.21
C SER A 259 14.34 22.08 16.73
N TRP A 260 14.84 20.96 17.27
CA TRP A 260 14.05 19.85 17.81
C TRP A 260 13.97 19.83 19.35
N ASP A 261 14.64 20.75 20.03
CA ASP A 261 14.86 20.73 21.48
C ASP A 261 13.85 21.58 22.26
N TRP A 262 12.57 21.19 22.19
CA TRP A 262 11.60 21.62 23.20
C TRP A 262 11.49 20.55 24.29
N ILE A 263 11.90 20.92 25.51
CA ILE A 263 11.74 20.09 26.71
C ILE A 263 10.95 20.89 27.75
N PRO A 264 9.76 20.44 28.17
CA PRO A 264 9.06 21.08 29.28
C PRO A 264 9.88 20.98 30.57
N ASN A 265 10.09 22.08 31.29
CA ASN A 265 10.80 22.06 32.58
C ASN A 265 9.95 21.45 33.72
N GLN A 266 8.62 21.55 33.63
CA GLN A 266 7.68 21.08 34.67
C GLN A 266 7.54 19.55 34.67
N LYS A 267 7.61 18.92 35.86
CA LYS A 267 7.58 17.45 36.03
C LYS A 267 6.37 16.77 35.38
N TRP A 268 5.16 17.29 35.59
CA TRP A 268 3.94 16.72 35.01
C TRP A 268 3.92 16.77 33.47
N LYS A 269 4.45 17.86 32.87
CA LYS A 269 4.60 17.97 31.40
C LYS A 269 5.62 16.97 30.85
N LYS A 270 6.68 16.67 31.61
CA LYS A 270 7.65 15.61 31.25
C LYS A 270 6.98 14.23 31.27
N ILE A 271 6.20 13.93 32.31
CA ILE A 271 5.45 12.66 32.42
C ILE A 271 4.43 12.55 31.29
N GLY A 272 3.59 13.58 31.08
CA GLY A 272 2.60 13.61 30.00
C GLY A 272 3.21 13.41 28.62
N ARG A 273 4.38 14.01 28.35
CA ARG A 273 5.13 13.77 27.10
C ARG A 273 5.49 12.30 26.91
N TRP A 274 5.99 11.63 27.95
CA TRP A 274 6.34 10.21 27.86
C TRP A 274 5.10 9.35 27.66
N VAL A 275 4.01 9.62 28.38
CA VAL A 275 2.73 8.92 28.18
C VAL A 275 2.25 9.06 26.75
N VAL A 276 2.18 10.28 26.21
CA VAL A 276 1.75 10.53 24.82
C VAL A 276 2.68 9.83 23.82
N LYS A 277 3.99 9.87 24.03
CA LYS A 277 4.96 9.17 23.17
C LYS A 277 4.80 7.65 23.22
N SER A 278 4.58 7.08 24.40
CA SER A 278 4.38 5.63 24.56
C SER A 278 3.07 5.18 23.92
N VAL A 279 1.98 5.92 24.12
CA VAL A 279 0.69 5.64 23.45
C VAL A 279 0.85 5.73 21.94
N PHE A 280 1.49 6.80 21.44
CA PHE A 280 1.77 6.95 20.02
C PHE A 280 2.59 5.78 19.48
N PHE A 281 3.66 5.39 20.18
CA PHE A 281 4.50 4.26 19.76
C PHE A 281 3.70 2.95 19.71
N ILE A 282 2.88 2.66 20.72
CA ILE A 282 2.04 1.45 20.71
C ILE A 282 1.07 1.48 19.52
N VAL A 283 0.39 2.61 19.30
CA VAL A 283 -0.63 2.73 18.25
C VAL A 283 -0.04 2.67 16.84
N PHE A 284 1.07 3.38 16.59
CA PHE A 284 1.62 3.55 15.25
C PHE A 284 2.81 2.64 14.93
N PHE A 285 3.39 1.97 15.92
CA PHE A 285 4.51 1.04 15.73
C PHE A 285 4.18 -0.36 16.27
N GLY A 286 3.69 -0.45 17.51
CA GLY A 286 3.39 -1.74 18.15
C GLY A 286 2.26 -2.52 17.47
N ILE A 287 1.11 -1.88 17.24
CA ILE A 287 -0.06 -2.51 16.60
C ILE A 287 0.24 -2.90 15.14
N PRO A 288 0.76 -2.02 14.26
CA PRO A 288 1.11 -2.40 12.89
C PRO A 288 2.15 -3.52 12.82
N PHE A 289 3.13 -3.52 13.73
CA PHE A 289 4.10 -4.61 13.83
C PHE A 289 3.42 -5.95 14.14
N TYR A 290 2.57 -5.98 15.17
CA TYR A 290 1.84 -7.19 15.55
C TYR A 290 0.93 -7.68 14.42
N GLN A 291 0.19 -6.77 13.78
CA GLN A 291 -0.69 -7.10 12.66
C GLN A 291 0.07 -7.66 11.45
N ALA A 292 1.21 -7.06 11.12
CA ALA A 292 2.07 -7.57 10.04
C ALA A 292 2.67 -8.94 10.41
N TYR A 293 3.16 -9.10 11.65
CA TYR A 293 3.66 -10.39 12.12
C TYR A 293 2.59 -11.48 12.09
N ASP A 294 1.39 -11.20 12.61
CA ASP A 294 0.27 -12.14 12.63
C ASP A 294 -0.16 -12.53 11.21
N SER A 295 -0.30 -11.55 10.32
CA SER A 295 -0.61 -11.80 8.90
C SER A 295 0.44 -12.69 8.22
N TYR A 296 1.72 -12.47 8.53
CA TYR A 296 2.82 -13.29 8.04
C TYR A 296 2.78 -14.73 8.55
N GLN A 297 2.45 -14.93 9.84
CA GLN A 297 2.26 -16.27 10.38
C GLN A 297 1.06 -16.96 9.74
N GLN A 298 -0.04 -16.23 9.53
CA GLN A 298 -1.21 -16.77 8.84
C GLN A 298 -0.85 -17.26 7.44
N GLU A 299 -0.15 -16.46 6.63
CA GLU A 299 0.26 -16.82 5.26
C GLU A 299 1.20 -18.03 5.22
N LYS A 300 2.18 -18.09 6.13
CA LYS A 300 3.09 -19.24 6.25
C LYS A 300 2.37 -20.54 6.56
N ASN A 301 1.33 -20.46 7.40
CA ASN A 301 0.57 -21.62 7.86
C ASN A 301 -0.59 -21.99 6.92
N VAL A 302 -0.75 -21.31 5.77
CA VAL A 302 -1.72 -21.70 4.75
C VAL A 302 -1.33 -23.06 4.16
N ALA A 303 -2.06 -24.09 4.56
CA ALA A 303 -1.88 -25.44 4.04
C ALA A 303 -2.31 -25.54 2.56
N SER A 304 -1.75 -26.53 1.87
CA SER A 304 -2.25 -26.92 0.55
C SER A 304 -3.64 -27.55 0.67
N PHE A 305 -4.49 -27.29 -0.31
CA PHE A 305 -5.81 -27.90 -0.37
C PHE A 305 -5.68 -29.40 -0.66
N LYS A 306 -6.05 -30.25 0.29
CA LYS A 306 -5.76 -31.71 0.21
C LYS A 306 -6.37 -32.40 -1.02
N PRO A 307 -7.64 -32.17 -1.41
CA PRO A 307 -8.23 -32.84 -2.56
C PRO A 307 -7.48 -32.57 -3.87
N LEU A 308 -7.08 -31.31 -4.09
CA LEU A 308 -6.28 -30.86 -5.22
C LEU A 308 -5.08 -30.07 -4.69
N PRO A 309 -3.95 -30.72 -4.41
CA PRO A 309 -2.76 -30.07 -3.88
C PRO A 309 -2.23 -28.96 -4.80
N THR A 310 -1.48 -28.02 -4.24
CA THR A 310 -0.83 -26.94 -5.01
C THR A 310 0.04 -27.50 -6.15
N GLY A 311 -0.07 -26.90 -7.34
CA GLY A 311 0.67 -27.28 -8.54
C GLY A 311 -0.07 -27.02 -9.84
N VAL A 312 0.59 -27.36 -10.95
CA VAL A 312 0.07 -27.27 -12.32
C VAL A 312 -0.48 -28.64 -12.73
N TYR A 313 -1.64 -28.66 -13.39
CA TYR A 313 -2.37 -29.85 -13.81
C TYR A 313 -2.72 -29.76 -15.30
N ASP A 314 -2.31 -30.77 -16.04
CA ASP A 314 -2.67 -30.95 -17.44
C ASP A 314 -4.08 -31.55 -17.53
N VAL A 315 -4.92 -30.95 -18.37
CA VAL A 315 -6.28 -31.42 -18.65
C VAL A 315 -6.23 -32.45 -19.78
N THR A 316 -6.03 -33.71 -19.40
CA THR A 316 -5.79 -34.83 -20.33
C THR A 316 -7.05 -35.32 -21.04
N SER A 317 -8.19 -35.26 -20.37
CA SER A 317 -9.50 -35.56 -20.95
C SER A 317 -10.51 -34.51 -20.50
N PHE A 318 -11.35 -34.06 -21.42
CA PHE A 318 -12.42 -33.09 -21.20
C PHE A 318 -13.65 -33.53 -21.98
N VAL A 319 -14.64 -34.08 -21.29
CA VAL A 319 -15.90 -34.55 -21.87
C VAL A 319 -17.01 -33.60 -21.44
N ARG A 320 -17.71 -33.01 -22.41
CA ARG A 320 -18.86 -32.13 -22.19
C ARG A 320 -20.11 -32.74 -22.81
N ASN A 321 -21.16 -32.91 -22.02
CA ASN A 321 -22.44 -33.46 -22.46
C ASN A 321 -22.29 -34.81 -23.22
N LYS A 322 -21.42 -35.68 -22.69
CA LYS A 322 -21.04 -37.00 -23.24
C LYS A 322 -20.19 -36.96 -24.52
N ASP A 323 -19.80 -35.78 -25.00
CA ASP A 323 -18.91 -35.63 -26.15
C ASP A 323 -17.49 -35.23 -25.69
N THR A 324 -16.48 -35.88 -26.27
CA THR A 324 -15.08 -35.61 -25.92
C THR A 324 -14.59 -34.41 -26.70
N VAL A 325 -14.27 -33.32 -26.00
CA VAL A 325 -13.82 -32.08 -26.62
C VAL A 325 -12.30 -32.13 -26.82
N PRO A 326 -11.81 -32.21 -28.07
CA PRO A 326 -10.38 -32.25 -28.35
C PRO A 326 -9.70 -30.94 -27.94
N ALA A 327 -8.40 -30.99 -27.64
CA ALA A 327 -7.58 -29.83 -27.31
C ALA A 327 -7.23 -29.03 -28.59
N LEU A 328 -8.25 -28.44 -29.23
CA LEU A 328 -8.07 -27.60 -30.40
C LEU A 328 -7.72 -26.17 -29.98
N VAL A 329 -6.83 -25.52 -30.74
CA VAL A 329 -6.43 -24.11 -30.52
C VAL A 329 -7.63 -23.16 -30.62
N SER A 330 -8.64 -23.51 -31.42
CA SER A 330 -9.86 -22.70 -31.61
C SER A 330 -10.86 -22.78 -30.46
N ASP A 331 -10.81 -23.84 -29.62
CA ASP A 331 -11.71 -23.95 -28.48
C ASP A 331 -11.18 -23.13 -27.31
N THR A 332 -11.83 -21.99 -27.09
CA THR A 332 -11.45 -21.05 -26.03
C THR A 332 -12.14 -21.33 -24.69
N ILE A 333 -13.12 -22.24 -24.64
CA ILE A 333 -13.91 -22.56 -23.44
C ILE A 333 -13.35 -23.80 -22.74
N ARG A 334 -12.85 -24.78 -23.49
CA ARG A 334 -12.22 -26.00 -22.94
C ARG A 334 -11.15 -25.64 -21.91
N TRP A 335 -11.19 -26.30 -20.76
CA TRP A 335 -10.22 -26.07 -19.69
C TRP A 335 -8.84 -26.58 -20.10
N GLN A 336 -7.81 -25.77 -19.84
CA GLN A 336 -6.40 -26.10 -20.10
C GLN A 336 -5.54 -25.67 -18.91
N ASN A 337 -4.45 -26.40 -18.64
CA ASN A 337 -3.42 -26.03 -17.66
C ASN A 337 -4.02 -25.48 -16.35
N LEU A 338 -4.79 -26.31 -15.64
CA LEU A 338 -5.39 -25.93 -14.36
C LEU A 338 -4.28 -25.76 -13.33
N ILE A 339 -4.32 -24.69 -12.56
CA ILE A 339 -3.31 -24.36 -11.55
C ILE A 339 -4.00 -24.21 -10.21
N MET A 340 -3.47 -24.86 -9.21
CA MET A 340 -3.89 -24.71 -7.82
C MET A 340 -2.79 -24.02 -7.03
N GLU A 341 -3.16 -22.97 -6.33
CA GLU A 341 -2.31 -22.23 -5.41
C GLU A 341 -2.50 -22.75 -3.98
N LYS A 342 -1.78 -22.17 -3.02
CA LYS A 342 -2.12 -22.32 -1.60
C LYS A 342 -3.41 -21.55 -1.29
N GLY A 343 -4.12 -21.95 -0.23
CA GLY A 343 -5.25 -21.15 0.28
C GLY A 343 -6.49 -21.17 -0.61
N HIS A 344 -6.80 -22.31 -1.23
CA HIS A 344 -8.04 -22.55 -1.98
C HIS A 344 -8.21 -21.75 -3.28
N LEU A 345 -7.18 -21.03 -3.72
CA LEU A 345 -7.21 -20.29 -4.98
C LEU A 345 -6.75 -21.20 -6.13
N GLY A 346 -7.37 -21.04 -7.31
CA GLY A 346 -6.92 -21.68 -8.53
C GLY A 346 -7.18 -20.83 -9.77
N SER A 347 -6.53 -21.21 -10.87
CA SER A 347 -6.78 -20.65 -12.20
C SER A 347 -6.84 -21.73 -13.27
N VAL A 348 -7.52 -21.45 -14.36
CA VAL A 348 -7.62 -22.33 -15.52
C VAL A 348 -7.41 -21.52 -16.79
N GLY A 349 -6.69 -22.09 -17.76
CA GLY A 349 -6.66 -21.58 -19.11
C GLY A 349 -8.01 -21.85 -19.78
N SER A 350 -8.90 -20.88 -19.72
CA SER A 350 -10.22 -20.89 -20.36
C SER A 350 -10.76 -19.46 -20.38
N LYS A 351 -11.42 -19.07 -21.48
CA LYS A 351 -12.14 -17.81 -21.65
C LYS A 351 -13.60 -17.90 -21.20
N ASP A 352 -13.99 -18.96 -20.48
CA ASP A 352 -15.33 -19.08 -19.94
C ASP A 352 -15.61 -17.96 -18.90
N ASN A 353 -16.64 -17.16 -19.17
CA ASN A 353 -17.08 -16.04 -18.32
C ASN A 353 -17.72 -16.49 -16.99
N GLN A 354 -17.84 -17.81 -16.75
CA GLN A 354 -18.11 -18.35 -15.41
C GLN A 354 -16.95 -18.14 -14.44
N PHE A 355 -15.74 -17.94 -14.94
CA PHE A 355 -14.59 -17.59 -14.10
C PHE A 355 -14.41 -16.08 -13.99
N ARG A 356 -13.61 -15.65 -13.01
CA ARG A 356 -13.09 -14.28 -12.98
C ARG A 356 -11.92 -14.17 -13.95
N GLN A 357 -12.13 -13.53 -15.08
CA GLN A 357 -11.11 -13.41 -16.14
C GLN A 357 -10.06 -12.35 -15.78
N LEU A 358 -8.78 -12.75 -15.74
CA LEU A 358 -7.63 -11.88 -15.51
C LEU A 358 -6.42 -12.42 -16.30
N TYR A 359 -5.72 -11.55 -17.04
CA TYR A 359 -4.51 -11.90 -17.78
C TYR A 359 -4.64 -13.18 -18.64
N GLY A 360 -5.76 -13.30 -19.35
CA GLY A 360 -6.04 -14.45 -20.25
C GLY A 360 -6.39 -15.77 -19.54
N ARG A 361 -6.60 -15.77 -18.22
CA ARG A 361 -6.94 -16.95 -17.42
C ARG A 361 -8.21 -16.73 -16.60
N GLY A 362 -8.96 -17.80 -16.36
CA GLY A 362 -10.11 -17.83 -15.47
C GLY A 362 -9.71 -18.19 -14.03
N TYR A 363 -9.89 -17.28 -13.08
CA TYR A 363 -9.62 -17.49 -11.66
C TYR A 363 -10.87 -17.95 -10.90
N PHE A 364 -10.67 -18.79 -9.88
CA PHE A 364 -11.71 -19.30 -9.00
C PHE A 364 -11.19 -19.57 -7.58
N ASN A 365 -12.12 -19.67 -6.63
CA ASN A 365 -11.89 -20.27 -5.32
C ASN A 365 -12.56 -21.63 -5.25
N ILE A 366 -11.93 -22.58 -4.56
CA ILE A 366 -12.45 -23.94 -4.38
C ILE A 366 -12.69 -24.26 -2.90
N GLN A 367 -13.83 -24.83 -2.59
CA GLN A 367 -14.13 -25.33 -1.25
C GLN A 367 -14.55 -26.79 -1.32
N GLU A 368 -14.28 -27.55 -0.27
CA GLU A 368 -14.75 -28.92 -0.14
C GLU A 368 -16.00 -28.93 0.73
N ASP A 369 -17.11 -29.44 0.20
CA ASP A 369 -18.22 -29.90 1.02
C ASP A 369 -17.88 -31.29 1.56
N SER A 370 -17.42 -31.32 2.82
CA SER A 370 -16.99 -32.53 3.51
C SER A 370 -18.11 -33.57 3.65
N THR A 371 -19.38 -33.14 3.62
CA THR A 371 -20.55 -34.02 3.78
C THR A 371 -20.82 -34.78 2.48
N SER A 372 -20.79 -34.07 1.35
CA SER A 372 -21.11 -34.65 0.05
C SER A 372 -19.89 -35.10 -0.77
N LYS A 373 -18.67 -34.86 -0.25
CA LYS A 373 -17.38 -35.06 -0.95
C LYS A 373 -17.38 -34.41 -2.33
N GLN A 374 -17.82 -33.16 -2.38
CA GLN A 374 -17.87 -32.36 -3.59
C GLN A 374 -16.98 -31.13 -3.48
N LEU A 375 -16.42 -30.74 -4.62
CA LEU A 375 -15.69 -29.50 -4.80
C LEU A 375 -16.64 -28.44 -5.34
N GLU A 376 -16.74 -27.35 -4.60
CA GLU A 376 -17.53 -26.18 -4.94
C GLU A 376 -16.63 -25.08 -5.51
N PHE A 377 -16.89 -24.69 -6.76
CA PHE A 377 -16.15 -23.62 -7.44
C PHE A 377 -16.93 -22.32 -7.34
N ARG A 378 -16.25 -21.26 -6.87
CA ARG A 378 -16.81 -19.91 -6.64
C ARG A 378 -15.96 -18.88 -7.38
N LYS A 379 -16.56 -17.78 -7.86
CA LYS A 379 -15.79 -16.70 -8.53
C LYS A 379 -14.96 -15.95 -7.49
N SER A 380 -15.56 -15.66 -6.34
CA SER A 380 -14.92 -15.09 -5.17
C SER A 380 -15.15 -15.96 -3.94
N ARG A 381 -14.24 -15.89 -2.96
CA ARG A 381 -14.41 -16.54 -1.65
C ARG A 381 -15.65 -16.03 -0.90
N SER A 382 -16.07 -14.81 -1.19
CA SER A 382 -17.24 -14.15 -0.59
C SER A 382 -18.58 -14.55 -1.22
N ASP A 383 -18.58 -15.23 -2.37
CA ASP A 383 -19.83 -15.62 -3.03
C ASP A 383 -20.58 -16.62 -2.17
N SER A 384 -21.89 -16.48 -2.02
CA SER A 384 -22.72 -17.39 -1.22
C SER A 384 -22.99 -18.72 -1.93
N LEU A 385 -23.08 -18.71 -3.26
CA LEU A 385 -23.40 -19.89 -4.08
C LEU A 385 -22.25 -20.23 -5.04
N PRO A 386 -21.90 -21.52 -5.20
CA PRO A 386 -20.96 -21.94 -6.22
C PRO A 386 -21.57 -21.91 -7.62
N PHE A 387 -20.74 -21.61 -8.62
CA PHE A 387 -21.15 -21.68 -10.03
C PHE A 387 -20.97 -23.08 -10.62
N ALA A 388 -20.19 -23.95 -9.98
CA ALA A 388 -20.01 -25.35 -10.36
C ALA A 388 -19.80 -26.25 -9.15
N ARG A 389 -20.25 -27.51 -9.27
CA ARG A 389 -20.02 -28.56 -8.28
C ARG A 389 -19.50 -29.81 -8.97
N PHE A 390 -18.40 -30.34 -8.45
CA PHE A 390 -17.76 -31.53 -8.97
C PHE A 390 -17.55 -32.56 -7.87
N LYS A 391 -17.95 -33.79 -8.10
CA LYS A 391 -17.40 -34.92 -7.37
C LYS A 391 -15.98 -35.15 -7.85
N TYR A 392 -15.13 -35.67 -6.97
CA TYR A 392 -13.75 -35.95 -7.28
C TYR A 392 -13.33 -37.35 -6.83
N LEU A 393 -12.37 -37.93 -7.55
CA LEU A 393 -11.72 -39.18 -7.19
C LEU A 393 -10.24 -39.07 -7.56
N THR A 394 -9.35 -39.42 -6.64
CA THR A 394 -7.91 -39.49 -6.90
C THR A 394 -7.52 -40.95 -7.10
N LYS A 395 -7.00 -41.29 -8.28
CA LYS A 395 -6.55 -42.64 -8.64
C LYS A 395 -5.36 -42.56 -9.60
N ASP A 396 -4.35 -43.40 -9.40
CA ASP A 396 -3.17 -43.52 -10.28
C ASP A 396 -2.49 -42.17 -10.60
N SER A 397 -2.32 -41.34 -9.56
CA SER A 397 -1.77 -39.96 -9.68
C SER A 397 -2.57 -39.00 -10.57
N SER A 398 -3.79 -39.38 -10.93
CA SER A 398 -4.74 -38.58 -11.71
C SER A 398 -5.95 -38.22 -10.84
N ILE A 399 -6.50 -37.03 -11.06
CA ILE A 399 -7.68 -36.54 -10.36
C ILE A 399 -8.82 -36.47 -11.37
N TYR A 400 -9.87 -37.24 -11.12
CA TYR A 400 -11.07 -37.29 -11.92
C TYR A 400 -12.09 -36.34 -11.30
N LEU A 401 -12.62 -35.41 -12.09
CA LEU A 401 -13.69 -34.51 -11.70
C LEU A 401 -14.91 -34.79 -12.56
N TRP A 402 -16.09 -34.93 -11.95
CA TRP A 402 -17.34 -35.03 -12.70
C TRP A 402 -18.49 -34.33 -11.99
N GLY A 403 -19.30 -33.64 -12.77
CA GLY A 403 -20.36 -32.82 -12.21
C GLY A 403 -20.98 -31.88 -13.24
N LYS A 404 -21.56 -30.80 -12.74
CA LYS A 404 -22.25 -29.82 -13.59
C LYS A 404 -21.58 -28.46 -13.49
N LEU A 405 -21.35 -27.87 -14.66
CA LEU A 405 -21.06 -26.46 -14.84
C LEU A 405 -22.31 -25.85 -15.47
N LYS A 406 -23.13 -25.15 -14.68
CA LYS A 406 -24.49 -24.74 -15.06
C LYS A 406 -25.33 -25.94 -15.55
N THR A 407 -25.70 -25.95 -16.83
CA THR A 407 -26.51 -26.99 -17.49
C THR A 407 -25.65 -28.11 -18.07
N ASP A 408 -24.35 -27.85 -18.30
CA ASP A 408 -23.46 -28.79 -18.96
C ASP A 408 -22.92 -29.82 -17.98
N SER A 409 -23.00 -31.09 -18.36
CA SER A 409 -22.34 -32.20 -17.66
C SER A 409 -20.89 -32.25 -18.11
N LEU A 410 -19.96 -32.21 -17.16
CA LEU A 410 -18.52 -32.25 -17.42
C LEU A 410 -17.89 -33.45 -16.74
N HIS A 411 -16.98 -34.13 -17.45
CA HIS A 411 -16.03 -35.10 -16.89
C HIS A 411 -14.62 -34.68 -17.31
N ILE A 412 -13.75 -34.45 -16.34
CA ILE A 412 -12.42 -33.87 -16.53
C ILE A 412 -11.40 -34.77 -15.85
N VAL A 413 -10.32 -35.09 -16.55
CA VAL A 413 -9.19 -35.85 -15.99
C VAL A 413 -7.98 -34.94 -15.91
N LEU A 414 -7.54 -34.68 -14.68
CA LEU A 414 -6.40 -33.85 -14.35
C LEU A 414 -5.20 -34.75 -14.02
N LYS A 415 -4.06 -34.46 -14.63
CA LYS A 415 -2.79 -35.09 -14.26
C LYS A 415 -1.82 -34.03 -13.80
N LYS A 416 -1.19 -34.22 -12.64
CA LYS A 416 -0.21 -33.24 -12.14
C LYS A 416 0.96 -33.17 -13.12
N SER A 417 1.21 -31.97 -13.62
CA SER A 417 2.28 -31.70 -14.57
C SER A 417 3.62 -31.68 -13.86
N LYS A 418 4.68 -32.11 -14.56
CA LYS A 418 6.07 -31.86 -14.16
C LYS A 418 6.57 -30.49 -14.66
N ARG A 419 5.65 -29.61 -15.06
CA ARG A 419 6.01 -28.26 -15.51
C ARG A 419 6.60 -27.49 -14.34
N HIS A 420 7.83 -27.05 -14.53
CA HIS A 420 8.51 -26.13 -13.64
C HIS A 420 8.65 -24.77 -14.33
N PHE A 421 8.71 -23.71 -13.54
CA PHE A 421 9.00 -22.36 -14.04
C PHE A 421 10.45 -22.07 -13.69
N GLN A 422 11.28 -21.77 -14.69
CA GLN A 422 12.71 -21.47 -14.49
C GLN A 422 12.92 -20.36 -13.43
N LEU A 423 12.03 -19.37 -13.42
CA LEU A 423 12.03 -18.30 -12.42
C LEU A 423 11.90 -18.85 -10.99
N SER A 424 11.16 -19.93 -10.76
CA SER A 424 11.02 -20.52 -9.42
C SER A 424 12.21 -21.35 -8.94
N GLU A 425 13.14 -21.69 -9.84
CA GLU A 425 14.27 -22.61 -9.56
C GLU A 425 15.59 -21.88 -9.33
N ASN A 426 15.78 -20.71 -9.95
CA ASN A 426 17.06 -19.99 -9.93
C ASN A 426 17.20 -19.12 -8.68
N GLN A 427 17.78 -19.71 -7.64
CA GLN A 427 18.15 -19.04 -6.40
C GLN A 427 19.40 -18.16 -6.56
N PHE A 428 19.77 -17.48 -5.48
CA PHE A 428 21.00 -16.69 -5.42
C PHE A 428 22.24 -17.59 -5.58
N HIS A 429 23.13 -17.22 -6.49
CA HIS A 429 24.42 -17.87 -6.68
C HIS A 429 25.53 -16.82 -6.59
N TRP A 430 26.57 -17.10 -5.81
CA TRP A 430 27.78 -16.26 -5.77
C TRP A 430 28.56 -16.31 -7.09
N LEU A 431 28.61 -17.49 -7.71
CA LEU A 431 29.23 -17.74 -9.00
C LEU A 431 28.13 -17.83 -10.07
N SER A 432 28.22 -17.00 -11.10
CA SER A 432 27.20 -16.84 -12.14
C SER A 432 27.83 -16.96 -13.53
N GLU A 433 28.32 -18.16 -13.83
CA GLU A 433 29.11 -18.41 -15.04
C GLU A 433 28.26 -18.68 -16.29
N ALA A 434 26.99 -19.08 -16.11
CA ALA A 434 26.08 -19.46 -17.20
C ALA A 434 24.67 -18.83 -17.10
N ASN A 435 24.50 -17.74 -16.34
CA ASN A 435 23.21 -17.01 -16.28
C ASN A 435 23.00 -16.12 -17.51
N ARG A 436 22.85 -16.69 -18.71
CA ARG A 436 22.34 -16.03 -19.92
C ARG A 436 21.64 -17.01 -20.85
#